data_AF-A0A7C3UQ70-F1
#
_entry.id   AF-A0A7C3UQ70-F1
#
_cell.length_a   1.000
_cell.length_b   1.000
_cell.length_c   1.000
_cell.angle_alpha   90.00
_cell.angle_beta   90.00
_cell.angle_gamma   90.00
#
_symmetry.space_group_name_H-M   'P 1'
#
loop_
_entity.id
_entity.type
_entity.pdbx_description
1 polymer ?
#
loop_
_entity_poly.entity_id
_entity_poly.type
_entity_poly.pdbx_seq_one_letter_code
_entity_poly.pdbx_strand_id
1 'polypeptide(L)'
;RGEKLPEGWIIDSEGNPSTDPKKLYGPPQGAILPFGGATGGHKGYGLGFIVDVLAGALSGAGCSRANATKFGNAVFITVINVEDFVPIDEFKAEVDGLIDYVKSSPKMPGVDEIYYPGEVEARERKKRLEKGIFVEDETWGQIVKSAQELNIDINKPDFQPL
;
A
#
# COMPACT_ATOMS: atom_id res chain seq x y z
N ARG A 1 -16.06 6.89 -7.74
CA ARG A 1 -15.83 7.62 -9.02
C ARG A 1 -16.38 6.89 -10.26
N GLY A 2 -16.85 5.64 -10.20
CA GLY A 2 -17.58 4.99 -11.32
C GLY A 2 -16.70 4.61 -12.53
N GLU A 3 -15.38 4.70 -12.37
CA GLU A 3 -14.40 4.42 -13.41
C GLU A 3 -14.11 2.91 -13.51
N LYS A 4 -13.67 2.48 -14.69
CA LYS A 4 -13.16 1.12 -14.91
C LYS A 4 -11.77 0.97 -14.29
N LEU A 5 -11.49 -0.22 -13.77
CA LEU A 5 -10.14 -0.60 -13.35
C LEU A 5 -9.24 -0.83 -14.57
N PRO A 6 -7.91 -0.65 -14.43
CA PRO A 6 -6.97 -1.09 -15.45
C PRO A 6 -7.10 -2.59 -15.75
N GLU A 7 -6.79 -2.97 -17.00
CA GLU A 7 -6.76 -4.37 -17.39
C GLU A 7 -5.70 -5.17 -16.61
N GLY A 8 -6.01 -6.44 -16.34
CA GLY A 8 -5.08 -7.36 -15.66
C GLY A 8 -5.02 -7.20 -14.13
N TRP A 9 -5.93 -6.42 -13.53
CA TRP A 9 -6.00 -6.24 -12.07
C TRP A 9 -6.90 -7.24 -11.37
N ILE A 10 -8.02 -7.63 -11.99
CA ILE A 10 -9.02 -8.50 -11.37
C ILE A 10 -9.55 -9.55 -12.35
N ILE A 11 -10.12 -10.60 -11.78
CA ILE A 11 -10.97 -11.60 -12.45
C ILE A 11 -12.34 -11.61 -11.78
N ASP A 12 -13.37 -11.98 -12.52
CA ASP A 12 -14.69 -12.25 -11.95
C ASP A 12 -14.74 -13.62 -11.27
N SER A 13 -15.92 -13.98 -10.73
CA SER A 13 -16.17 -15.24 -10.04
C SER A 13 -16.00 -16.49 -10.90
N GLU A 14 -16.05 -16.35 -12.22
CA GLU A 14 -15.86 -17.45 -13.18
C GLU A 14 -14.40 -17.56 -13.63
N GLY A 15 -13.54 -16.65 -13.16
CA GLY A 15 -12.13 -16.60 -13.50
C GLY A 15 -11.82 -15.80 -14.77
N ASN A 16 -12.80 -15.08 -15.33
CA ASN A 16 -12.59 -14.27 -16.53
C ASN A 16 -11.99 -12.90 -16.16
N PRO A 17 -11.04 -12.36 -16.94
CA PRO A 17 -10.52 -11.00 -16.74
C PRO A 17 -11.63 -9.95 -16.74
N SER A 18 -11.55 -8.99 -15.82
CA SER A 18 -12.54 -7.91 -15.73
C SER A 18 -11.89 -6.56 -15.43
N THR A 19 -12.59 -5.50 -15.84
CA THR A 19 -12.28 -4.09 -15.50
C THR A 19 -13.42 -3.44 -14.75
N ASP A 20 -14.53 -4.15 -14.50
CA ASP A 20 -15.65 -3.64 -13.73
C ASP A 20 -15.42 -3.90 -12.23
N PRO A 21 -15.22 -2.86 -11.39
CA PRO A 21 -15.01 -3.04 -9.96
C PRO A 21 -16.18 -3.76 -9.27
N LYS A 22 -17.39 -3.72 -9.84
CA LYS A 22 -18.54 -4.47 -9.29
C LYS A 22 -18.36 -5.98 -9.38
N LYS A 23 -17.55 -6.48 -10.33
CA LYS A 23 -17.24 -7.91 -10.45
C LYS A 23 -16.27 -8.40 -9.36
N LEU A 24 -15.50 -7.50 -8.74
CA LEU A 24 -14.68 -7.83 -7.59
C LEU A 24 -15.54 -7.98 -6.32
N TYR A 25 -16.43 -7.02 -6.05
CA TYR A 25 -17.16 -6.93 -4.78
C TYR A 25 -18.55 -7.59 -4.78
N GLY A 26 -19.17 -7.82 -5.94
CA GLY A 26 -20.52 -8.37 -6.04
C GLY A 26 -20.61 -9.84 -5.64
N PRO A 27 -21.80 -10.38 -5.31
CA PRO A 27 -22.01 -11.82 -5.20
C PRO A 27 -22.32 -12.43 -6.58
N PRO A 28 -21.66 -13.53 -7.00
CA PRO A 28 -20.44 -14.13 -6.43
C PRO A 28 -19.20 -13.25 -6.60
N GLN A 29 -18.30 -13.28 -5.61
CA GLN A 29 -17.10 -12.43 -5.59
C GLN A 29 -16.05 -12.91 -6.59
N GLY A 30 -15.46 -11.96 -7.29
CA GLY A 30 -14.24 -12.16 -8.07
C GLY A 30 -12.99 -12.15 -7.19
N ALA A 31 -11.83 -11.97 -7.82
CA ALA A 31 -10.55 -11.91 -7.12
C ALA A 31 -9.59 -10.89 -7.74
N ILE A 32 -8.68 -10.38 -6.90
CA ILE A 32 -7.55 -9.57 -7.33
C ILE A 32 -6.45 -10.49 -7.83
N LEU A 33 -5.86 -10.16 -8.98
CA LEU A 33 -4.71 -10.90 -9.50
C LEU A 33 -3.44 -10.56 -8.71
N PRO A 34 -2.52 -11.53 -8.50
CA PRO A 34 -1.23 -11.25 -7.88
C PRO A 34 -0.41 -10.22 -8.69
N PHE A 35 0.50 -9.53 -8.00
CA PHE A 35 1.45 -8.62 -8.66
C PHE A 35 2.18 -9.33 -9.82
N GLY A 36 2.22 -8.67 -10.97
CA GLY A 36 2.69 -9.24 -12.24
C GLY A 36 1.58 -9.78 -13.14
N GLY A 37 0.31 -9.79 -12.70
CA GLY A 37 -0.85 -10.13 -13.53
C GLY A 37 -0.71 -11.50 -14.22
N ALA A 38 -1.22 -11.62 -15.45
CA ALA A 38 -1.17 -12.88 -16.19
C ALA A 38 0.24 -13.34 -16.60
N THR A 39 1.19 -12.40 -16.77
CA THR A 39 2.51 -12.70 -17.35
C THR A 39 3.57 -13.00 -16.28
N GLY A 40 3.44 -12.41 -15.10
CA GLY A 40 4.40 -12.52 -14.00
C GLY A 40 3.77 -12.85 -12.65
N GLY A 41 2.47 -13.12 -12.59
CA GLY A 41 1.70 -13.30 -11.36
C GLY A 41 2.23 -14.39 -10.42
N HIS A 42 2.90 -15.41 -10.94
CA HIS A 42 3.54 -16.44 -10.11
C HIS A 42 4.59 -15.86 -9.15
N LYS A 43 5.26 -14.74 -9.51
CA LYS A 43 6.20 -14.03 -8.63
C LYS A 43 5.47 -13.30 -7.51
N GLY A 44 4.40 -12.56 -7.85
CA GLY A 44 3.55 -11.90 -6.86
C GLY A 44 2.87 -12.90 -5.92
N TYR A 45 2.43 -14.05 -6.44
CA TYR A 45 1.89 -15.15 -5.66
C TYR A 45 2.93 -15.70 -4.68
N GLY A 46 4.16 -15.96 -5.14
CA GLY A 46 5.25 -16.42 -4.28
C GLY A 46 5.55 -15.44 -3.13
N LEU A 47 5.55 -14.14 -3.42
CA LEU A 47 5.69 -13.10 -2.39
C LEU A 47 4.52 -13.09 -1.39
N GLY A 48 3.27 -13.19 -1.87
CA GLY A 48 2.10 -13.28 -0.99
C GLY A 48 2.12 -14.53 -0.11
N PHE A 49 2.55 -15.66 -0.68
CA PHE A 49 2.64 -16.94 0.03
C PHE A 49 3.66 -16.88 1.17
N ILE A 50 4.86 -16.34 0.93
CA ILE A 50 5.87 -16.23 1.99
C ILE A 50 5.44 -15.26 3.09
N VAL A 51 4.72 -14.18 2.75
CA VAL A 51 4.11 -13.27 3.74
C VAL A 51 3.12 -14.03 4.63
N ASP A 52 2.24 -14.85 4.06
CA ASP A 52 1.24 -15.61 4.83
C ASP A 52 1.89 -16.70 5.71
N VAL A 53 3.03 -17.27 5.28
CA VAL A 53 3.84 -18.19 6.10
C VAL A 53 4.52 -17.46 7.26
N LEU A 54 5.25 -16.37 6.98
CA LEU A 54 6.04 -15.66 7.99
C LEU A 54 5.18 -14.87 8.97
N ALA A 55 4.12 -14.22 8.47
CA ALA A 55 3.21 -13.47 9.32
C ALA A 55 2.14 -14.40 9.90
N GLY A 56 1.41 -15.14 9.06
CA GLY A 56 0.26 -15.95 9.49
C GLY A 56 0.65 -17.22 10.25
N ALA A 57 1.36 -18.15 9.60
CA ALA A 57 1.69 -19.45 10.20
C ALA A 57 2.64 -19.30 11.40
N LEU A 58 3.76 -18.59 11.22
CA LEU A 58 4.81 -18.50 12.22
C LEU A 58 4.35 -17.77 13.49
N SER A 59 3.50 -16.73 13.38
CA SER A 59 2.94 -16.06 14.57
C SER A 59 1.85 -16.87 15.27
N GLY A 60 1.31 -17.92 14.63
CA GLY A 60 0.15 -18.67 15.11
C GLY A 60 -1.20 -17.96 14.87
N ALA A 61 -1.22 -16.80 14.20
CA ALA A 61 -2.45 -16.12 13.79
C ALA A 61 -3.23 -16.90 12.72
N GLY A 62 -2.55 -17.77 11.97
CA GLY A 62 -3.11 -18.61 10.93
C GLY A 62 -3.01 -17.99 9.53
N CYS A 63 -3.04 -18.85 8.52
CA CYS A 63 -2.95 -18.47 7.11
C CYS A 63 -4.32 -18.22 6.48
N SER A 64 -4.27 -17.55 5.33
CA SER A 64 -5.41 -17.24 4.47
C SER A 64 -6.10 -18.51 3.96
N ARG A 65 -7.42 -18.63 4.21
CA ARG A 65 -8.26 -19.77 3.78
C ARG A 65 -9.75 -19.42 3.87
N ALA A 66 -10.57 -20.10 3.08
CA ALA A 66 -12.01 -19.84 2.96
C ALA A 66 -12.77 -19.90 4.31
N ASN A 67 -12.34 -20.76 5.25
CA ASN A 67 -12.99 -20.95 6.55
C ASN A 67 -12.07 -20.50 7.71
N ALA A 68 -11.42 -19.35 7.57
CA ALA A 68 -10.58 -18.81 8.64
C ALA A 68 -11.43 -18.49 9.89
N THR A 69 -10.98 -18.94 11.06
CA THR A 69 -11.65 -18.72 12.35
C THR A 69 -11.02 -17.59 13.18
N LYS A 70 -9.89 -17.06 12.72
CA LYS A 70 -9.17 -15.93 13.32
C LYS A 70 -9.20 -14.77 12.33
N PHE A 71 -9.64 -13.61 12.78
CA PHE A 71 -9.72 -12.38 11.98
C PHE A 71 -8.84 -11.31 12.62
N GLY A 72 -7.96 -10.72 11.82
CA GLY A 72 -7.00 -9.71 12.26
C GLY A 72 -5.74 -9.75 11.40
N ASN A 73 -4.83 -8.81 11.67
CA ASN A 73 -3.53 -8.77 10.99
C ASN A 73 -2.50 -9.57 11.79
N ALA A 74 -1.76 -10.41 11.09
CA ALA A 74 -0.53 -10.99 11.58
C ALA A 74 0.64 -10.18 11.05
N VAL A 75 1.68 -9.95 11.85
CA VAL A 75 2.83 -9.14 11.46
C VAL A 75 4.11 -9.90 11.79
N PHE A 76 5.01 -9.96 10.81
CA PHE A 76 6.37 -10.42 11.00
C PHE A 76 7.31 -9.23 10.84
N ILE A 77 8.16 -8.99 11.83
CA ILE A 77 9.13 -7.90 11.83
C ILE A 77 10.53 -8.51 11.95
N THR A 78 11.39 -8.19 10.98
CA THR A 78 12.83 -8.47 11.05
C THR A 78 13.56 -7.16 11.23
N VAL A 79 14.47 -7.12 12.20
CA VAL A 79 15.36 -5.98 12.44
C VAL A 79 16.78 -6.48 12.24
N ILE A 80 17.53 -5.79 11.37
CA ILE A 80 18.93 -6.13 11.06
C ILE A 80 19.76 -4.95 11.55
N ASN A 81 20.71 -5.22 12.45
CA ASN A 81 21.72 -4.23 12.82
C ASN A 81 22.80 -4.18 11.73
N VAL A 82 22.85 -3.08 10.98
CA VAL A 82 23.81 -2.92 9.87
C VAL A 82 25.26 -2.91 10.36
N GLU A 83 25.51 -2.35 11.54
CA GLU A 83 26.85 -2.21 12.11
C GLU A 83 27.51 -3.54 12.48
N ASP A 84 26.72 -4.63 12.56
CA ASP A 84 27.27 -5.99 12.73
C ASP A 84 27.95 -6.51 11.44
N PHE A 85 27.74 -5.85 10.30
CA PHE A 85 28.25 -6.28 8.99
C PHE A 85 29.23 -5.26 8.38
N VAL A 86 28.88 -3.97 8.42
CA VAL A 86 29.65 -2.89 7.80
C VAL A 86 29.52 -1.58 8.59
N PRO A 87 30.52 -0.67 8.59
CA PRO A 87 30.37 0.64 9.20
C PRO A 87 29.17 1.40 8.62
N ILE A 88 28.35 2.01 9.49
CA ILE A 88 27.07 2.62 9.07
C ILE A 88 27.24 3.73 8.05
N ASP A 89 28.32 4.52 8.12
CA ASP A 89 28.56 5.61 7.20
C ASP A 89 28.99 5.10 5.81
N GLU A 90 29.74 4.00 5.74
CA GLU A 90 30.07 3.34 4.47
C GLU A 90 28.81 2.73 3.82
N PHE A 91 27.96 2.07 4.61
CA PHE A 91 26.69 1.54 4.12
C PHE A 91 25.79 2.64 3.54
N LYS A 92 25.66 3.77 4.23
CA LYS A 92 24.87 4.92 3.75
C LYS A 92 25.44 5.49 2.45
N ALA A 93 26.76 5.64 2.35
CA ALA A 93 27.41 6.13 1.15
C ALA A 93 27.17 5.19 -0.05
N GLU A 94 27.18 3.87 0.16
CA GLU A 94 26.84 2.89 -0.89
C GLU A 94 25.36 2.98 -1.31
N VAL A 95 24.43 3.18 -0.37
CA VAL A 95 23.00 3.40 -0.67
C VAL A 95 22.79 4.71 -1.43
N ASP A 96 23.47 5.78 -1.05
CA ASP A 96 23.43 7.07 -1.76
C ASP A 96 23.94 6.93 -3.19
N GLY A 97 25.05 6.20 -3.39
CA GLY A 97 25.58 5.87 -4.72
C GLY A 97 24.58 5.08 -5.58
N LEU A 98 23.87 4.11 -5.01
CA LEU A 98 22.80 3.37 -5.71
C LEU A 98 21.64 4.29 -6.11
N ILE A 99 21.23 5.19 -5.20
CA ILE A 99 20.17 6.17 -5.49
C ILE A 99 20.58 7.06 -6.66
N ASP A 100 21.78 7.65 -6.62
CA ASP A 100 22.30 8.48 -7.70
C ASP A 100 22.35 7.74 -9.03
N TYR A 101 22.83 6.48 -9.01
CA TYR A 101 22.89 5.65 -10.20
C TYR A 101 21.50 5.37 -10.79
N VAL A 102 20.53 4.94 -9.98
CA VAL A 102 19.16 4.67 -10.46
C VAL A 102 18.51 5.94 -11.02
N LYS A 103 18.71 7.09 -10.36
CA LYS A 103 18.16 8.38 -10.81
C LYS A 103 18.83 8.93 -12.07
N SER A 104 20.05 8.48 -12.37
CA SER A 104 20.77 8.83 -13.60
C SER A 104 20.28 8.09 -14.86
N SER A 105 19.44 7.06 -14.70
CA SER A 105 18.97 6.25 -15.81
C SER A 105 18.21 7.09 -16.87
N PRO A 106 18.37 6.79 -18.18
CA PRO A 106 17.55 7.38 -19.22
C PRO A 106 16.07 7.22 -18.93
N LYS A 107 15.32 8.32 -19.15
CA LYS A 107 13.90 8.41 -18.86
C LYS A 107 13.09 8.07 -20.11
N MET A 108 11.94 7.44 -19.92
CA MET A 108 10.98 7.24 -21.00
C MET A 108 10.40 8.60 -21.44
N PRO A 109 9.93 8.72 -22.71
CA PRO A 109 9.21 9.91 -23.14
C PRO A 109 8.04 10.25 -22.19
N GLY A 110 7.97 11.50 -21.75
CA GLY A 110 6.94 11.97 -20.81
C GLY A 110 7.18 11.62 -19.34
N VAL A 111 8.34 11.03 -19.00
CA VAL A 111 8.76 10.80 -17.60
C VAL A 111 9.81 11.84 -17.21
N ASP A 112 9.49 12.67 -16.22
CA ASP A 112 10.37 13.77 -15.80
C ASP A 112 11.51 13.30 -14.87
N GLU A 113 11.22 12.32 -14.00
CA GLU A 113 12.15 11.81 -13.01
C GLU A 113 11.90 10.33 -12.63
N ILE A 114 12.93 9.70 -12.09
CA ILE A 114 12.88 8.35 -11.51
C ILE A 114 12.95 8.50 -9.99
N TYR A 115 12.13 7.72 -9.28
CA TYR A 115 12.06 7.71 -7.82
C TYR A 115 12.68 6.45 -7.25
N TYR A 116 13.34 6.56 -6.10
CA TYR A 116 13.65 5.41 -5.26
C TYR A 116 12.49 5.13 -4.28
N PRO A 117 12.35 3.88 -3.77
CA PRO A 117 11.30 3.54 -2.81
C PRO A 117 11.34 4.45 -1.58
N GLY A 118 10.22 5.12 -1.27
CA GLY A 118 10.11 6.06 -0.15
C GLY A 118 10.29 7.54 -0.52
N GLU A 119 10.79 7.86 -1.72
CA GLU A 119 11.02 9.26 -2.13
C GLU A 119 9.72 10.04 -2.29
N VAL A 120 8.72 9.43 -2.95
CA VAL A 120 7.40 10.06 -3.19
C VAL A 120 6.72 10.34 -1.85
N GLU A 121 6.76 9.39 -0.93
CA GLU A 121 6.19 9.49 0.41
C GLU A 121 6.88 10.59 1.24
N ALA A 122 8.21 10.68 1.19
CA ALA A 122 8.97 11.73 1.89
C ALA A 122 8.61 13.13 1.39
N ARG A 123 8.49 13.30 0.06
CA ARG A 123 8.08 14.57 -0.58
C ARG A 123 6.65 14.96 -0.19
N GLU A 124 5.71 14.03 -0.28
CA GLU A 124 4.32 14.28 0.08
C GLU A 124 4.17 14.56 1.58
N ARG A 125 4.94 13.89 2.45
CA ARG A 125 4.98 14.19 3.89
C ARG A 125 5.42 15.64 4.14
N LYS A 126 6.51 16.09 3.51
CA LYS A 126 6.98 17.49 3.65
C LYS A 126 5.89 18.47 3.21
N LYS A 127 5.31 18.24 2.03
CA LYS A 127 4.23 19.08 1.49
C LYS A 127 3.02 19.14 2.44
N ARG A 128 2.59 18.01 3.00
CA ARG A 128 1.43 17.94 3.91
C ARG A 128 1.69 18.55 5.28
N LEU A 129 2.93 18.50 5.77
CA LEU A 129 3.32 19.21 6.99
C LEU A 129 3.25 20.73 6.82
N GLU A 130 3.56 21.23 5.61
CA GLU A 130 3.54 22.67 5.31
C GLU A 130 2.14 23.17 4.90
N LYS A 131 1.40 22.39 4.10
CA LYS A 131 0.16 22.82 3.44
C LYS A 131 -1.10 22.18 4.01
N GLY A 132 -0.97 21.31 5.00
CA GLY A 132 -2.08 20.51 5.52
C GLY A 132 -2.37 19.25 4.69
N ILE A 133 -3.28 18.43 5.22
CA ILE A 133 -3.73 17.19 4.60
C ILE A 133 -5.07 17.47 3.94
N PHE A 134 -5.15 17.22 2.63
CA PHE A 134 -6.44 17.25 1.94
C PHE A 134 -7.29 16.04 2.37
N VAL A 135 -8.54 16.31 2.73
CA VAL A 135 -9.54 15.30 3.06
C VAL A 135 -10.78 15.60 2.19
N GLU A 136 -11.31 14.58 1.52
CA GLU A 136 -12.53 14.74 0.71
C GLU A 136 -13.73 15.06 1.61
N ASP A 137 -14.65 15.91 1.13
CA ASP A 137 -15.82 16.40 1.89
C ASP A 137 -16.64 15.26 2.50
N GLU A 138 -16.82 14.16 1.76
CA GLU A 138 -17.55 12.99 2.26
C GLU A 138 -16.85 12.34 3.46
N THR A 139 -15.53 12.14 3.37
CA THR A 139 -14.72 11.61 4.47
C THR A 139 -14.71 12.57 5.66
N TRP A 140 -14.60 13.87 5.41
CA TRP A 140 -14.67 14.87 6.47
C TRP A 140 -16.02 14.85 7.19
N GLY A 141 -17.12 14.76 6.43
CA GLY A 141 -18.46 14.61 6.98
C GLY A 141 -18.60 13.36 7.86
N GLN A 142 -18.00 12.23 7.47
CA GLN A 142 -17.99 11.01 8.28
C GLN A 142 -17.20 11.17 9.58
N ILE A 143 -16.07 11.89 9.55
CA ILE A 143 -15.28 12.23 10.74
C ILE A 143 -16.09 13.11 11.69
N VAL A 144 -16.68 14.20 11.18
CA VAL A 144 -17.50 15.13 11.96
C VAL A 144 -18.69 14.43 12.60
N LYS A 145 -19.40 13.58 11.83
CA LYS A 145 -20.50 12.78 12.36
C LYS A 145 -20.04 11.87 13.51
N SER A 146 -18.94 11.15 13.34
CA SER A 146 -18.39 10.27 14.38
C SER A 146 -17.99 11.06 15.63
N ALA A 147 -17.42 12.26 15.45
CA ALA A 147 -17.07 13.15 16.55
C ALA A 147 -18.31 13.59 17.34
N GLN A 148 -19.39 13.96 16.65
CA GLN A 148 -20.66 14.34 17.28
C GLN A 148 -21.29 13.19 18.06
N GLU A 149 -21.31 11.97 17.50
CA GLU A 149 -21.83 10.77 18.18
C GLU A 149 -21.06 10.46 19.48
N LEU A 150 -19.79 10.84 19.55
CA LEU A 150 -18.92 10.69 20.73
C LEU A 150 -18.88 11.94 21.62
N ASN A 151 -19.71 12.96 21.37
CA ASN A 151 -19.75 14.24 22.08
C ASN A 151 -18.41 15.01 22.06
N ILE A 152 -17.65 14.91 20.98
CA ILE A 152 -16.45 15.71 20.74
C ILE A 152 -16.89 17.07 20.15
N ASP A 153 -16.41 18.17 20.72
CA ASP A 153 -16.69 19.52 20.23
C ASP A 153 -15.99 19.79 18.89
N ILE A 154 -16.80 19.87 17.83
CA ILE A 154 -16.36 20.11 16.46
C ILE A 154 -16.12 21.59 16.14
N ASN A 155 -16.36 22.51 17.07
CA ASN A 155 -16.05 23.93 16.87
C ASN A 155 -14.61 24.27 17.26
N LYS A 156 -13.85 23.29 17.77
CA LYS A 156 -12.44 23.46 18.07
C LYS A 156 -11.64 23.77 16.78
N PRO A 157 -10.53 24.51 16.91
CA PRO A 157 -9.66 24.83 15.78
C PRO A 157 -9.22 23.59 14.97
N ASP A 158 -9.09 22.44 15.63
CA ASP A 158 -8.69 21.17 15.02
C ASP A 158 -9.67 20.65 13.94
N PHE A 159 -10.92 21.15 13.95
CA PHE A 159 -11.96 20.82 12.98
C PHE A 159 -12.20 21.92 11.95
N GLN A 160 -11.42 23.00 11.98
CA GLN A 160 -11.48 24.04 10.97
C GLN A 160 -10.48 23.72 9.85
N PRO A 161 -10.89 23.77 8.56
CA PRO A 161 -9.97 23.62 7.45
C PRO A 161 -8.82 24.64 7.56
N LEU A 162 -7.61 24.22 7.19
CA LEU A 162 -6.48 25.13 6.97
C LEU A 162 -6.72 26.06 5.79
#